data_AF-A0A7R6VKZ3-F1
#
_entry.id   AF-A0A7R6VKZ3-F1
#
_cell.length_a   1.000
_cell.length_b   1.000
_cell.length_c   1.000
_cell.angle_alpha   90.00
_cell.angle_beta   90.00
_cell.angle_gamma   90.00
#
_symmetry.space_group_name_H-M   'P 1'
#
loop_
_entity.id
_entity.type
_entity.pdbx_description
1 polymer ?
#
loop_
_entity_poly.entity_id
_entity_poly.type
_entity_poly.pdbx_seq_one_letter_code
_entity_poly.pdbx_strand_id
1 'polypeptide(L)'
;MRRAFTLIELVFVIVVMGILALIGSDILVKVYENKIISDAAKDTSQRIQLALEQIARRLSYRVLDSAIARQSSNPSNTITLETLPPNYDVLEWIGYAHEALRGDVAGGYSIPGYSGFCDIQASDKSKLVTPGSRLDFAKNIILAFSGNRPVNIDNSNNGAAVIFKGVYIDDPISAFYTSPYPAVHPVHRLNNTTLQFENTNAKTIAEHYYLAYSAYALVPVQNSSNDYNLTLYYNYRPWKGENYLNGDHALLVPHISSFRFRKVDKSIELQLCTKKKISDSFSAEICGKKVVF
;
A
#
# COMPACT_ATOMS: atom_id res chain seq x y z
N MET A 1 81.66 -12.56 -16.36
CA MET A 1 81.42 -12.11 -14.97
C MET A 1 80.02 -11.53 -14.88
N ARG A 2 79.10 -12.15 -14.12
CA ARG A 2 77.79 -11.54 -13.83
C ARG A 2 78.04 -10.36 -12.89
N ARG A 3 77.63 -9.15 -13.28
CA ARG A 3 77.71 -7.97 -12.41
C ARG A 3 76.82 -8.22 -11.20
N ALA A 4 77.41 -8.24 -10.02
CA ALA A 4 76.67 -8.31 -8.76
C ALA A 4 75.98 -6.96 -8.52
N PHE A 5 74.75 -7.00 -8.01
CA PHE A 5 74.01 -5.81 -7.58
C PHE A 5 74.81 -5.04 -6.54
N THR A 6 74.78 -3.71 -6.65
CA THR A 6 75.39 -2.84 -5.64
C THR A 6 74.48 -2.76 -4.42
N LEU A 7 75.05 -2.64 -3.22
CA LEU A 7 74.28 -2.62 -1.97
C LEU A 7 73.24 -1.49 -1.95
N ILE A 8 73.55 -0.35 -2.57
CA ILE A 8 72.64 0.79 -2.68
C ILE A 8 71.43 0.53 -3.57
N GLU A 9 71.61 -0.24 -4.65
CA GLU A 9 70.54 -0.61 -5.57
C GLU A 9 69.54 -1.58 -4.90
N LEU A 10 70.05 -2.49 -4.07
CA LEU A 10 69.22 -3.40 -3.27
C LEU A 10 68.39 -2.65 -2.22
N VAL A 11 68.97 -1.68 -1.52
CA VAL A 11 68.24 -0.83 -0.57
C VAL A 11 67.14 -0.03 -1.27
N PHE A 12 67.43 0.55 -2.43
CA PHE A 12 66.44 1.30 -3.21
C PHE A 12 65.25 0.43 -3.62
N VAL A 13 65.49 -0.79 -4.10
CA VAL A 13 64.43 -1.74 -4.47
C VAL A 13 63.54 -2.08 -3.27
N ILE A 14 64.13 -2.36 -2.10
CA ILE A 14 63.35 -2.68 -0.89
C ILE A 14 62.46 -1.51 -0.48
N VAL A 15 62.98 -0.28 -0.52
CA VAL A 15 62.21 0.93 -0.16
C VAL A 15 61.05 1.15 -1.15
N VAL A 16 61.31 1.04 -2.46
CA VAL A 16 60.26 1.20 -3.48
C VAL A 16 59.20 0.11 -3.35
N MET A 17 59.59 -1.15 -3.16
CA MET A 17 58.64 -2.24 -2.89
C MET A 17 57.81 -2.00 -1.63
N GLY A 18 58.42 -1.49 -0.56
CA GLY A 18 57.72 -1.14 0.67
C GLY A 18 56.65 -0.08 0.45
N ILE A 19 56.97 0.99 -0.28
CA ILE A 19 56.02 2.06 -0.62
C ILE A 19 54.91 1.54 -1.53
N LEU A 20 55.24 0.74 -2.55
CA LEU A 20 54.25 0.15 -3.45
C LEU A 20 53.31 -0.82 -2.73
N ALA A 21 53.83 -1.64 -1.81
CA ALA A 21 53.04 -2.55 -1.00
C ALA A 21 52.08 -1.78 -0.06
N LEU A 22 52.56 -0.71 0.56
CA LEU A 22 51.74 0.20 1.38
C LEU A 22 50.59 0.80 0.55
N ILE A 23 50.90 1.43 -0.59
CA ILE A 23 49.90 2.05 -1.47
C ILE A 23 48.92 0.99 -2.00
N GLY A 24 49.42 -0.19 -2.40
CA GLY A 24 48.60 -1.29 -2.88
C GLY A 24 47.61 -1.80 -1.83
N SER A 25 48.07 -1.95 -0.58
CA SER A 25 47.21 -2.34 0.54
C SER A 25 46.11 -1.31 0.80
N ASP A 26 46.45 -0.02 0.83
CA ASP A 26 45.46 1.05 1.04
C ASP A 26 44.41 1.11 -0.06
N ILE A 27 44.82 0.93 -1.32
CA ILE A 27 43.90 0.88 -2.46
C ILE A 27 42.95 -0.31 -2.32
N LEU A 28 43.46 -1.49 -1.99
CA LEU A 28 42.64 -2.69 -1.81
C LEU A 28 41.58 -2.48 -0.72
N VAL A 29 41.99 -1.98 0.45
CA VAL A 29 41.07 -1.70 1.57
C VAL A 29 39.94 -0.75 1.11
N LYS A 30 40.29 0.37 0.48
CA LYS A 30 39.29 1.34 0.00
C LYS A 30 38.33 0.77 -1.05
N VAL A 31 38.81 -0.09 -1.94
CA VAL A 31 37.96 -0.76 -2.94
C VAL A 31 36.97 -1.71 -2.26
N TYR A 32 37.42 -2.49 -1.28
CA TYR A 32 36.54 -3.38 -0.51
C TYR A 32 35.50 -2.61 0.30
N GLU A 33 35.90 -1.56 1.00
CA GLU A 33 34.98 -0.69 1.76
C GLU A 33 33.90 -0.09 0.86
N ASN A 34 34.30 0.51 -0.27
CA ASN A 34 33.37 1.09 -1.23
C ASN A 34 32.40 0.05 -1.81
N LYS A 35 32.86 -1.17 -2.08
CA LYS A 35 32.01 -2.26 -2.57
C LYS A 35 30.95 -2.64 -1.55
N ILE A 36 31.33 -2.83 -0.28
CA ILE A 36 30.39 -3.15 0.80
C ILE A 36 29.33 -2.05 0.93
N ILE A 37 29.75 -0.79 0.85
CA ILE A 37 28.84 0.37 0.89
C ILE A 37 27.87 0.37 -0.28
N SER A 38 28.38 0.16 -1.50
CA SER A 38 27.57 0.15 -2.72
C SER A 38 26.55 -1.01 -2.72
N ASP A 39 26.98 -2.21 -2.35
CA ASP A 39 26.11 -3.40 -2.29
C ASP A 39 25.02 -3.23 -1.23
N ALA A 40 25.37 -2.75 -0.03
CA ALA A 40 24.42 -2.49 1.04
C ALA A 40 23.39 -1.42 0.64
N ALA A 41 23.82 -0.36 -0.07
CA ALA A 41 22.92 0.68 -0.54
C ALA A 41 21.98 0.18 -1.64
N LYS A 42 22.49 -0.64 -2.57
CA LYS A 42 21.70 -1.23 -3.66
C LYS A 42 20.60 -2.16 -3.14
N ASP A 43 20.92 -3.09 -2.25
CA ASP A 43 19.94 -4.00 -1.63
C ASP A 43 18.82 -3.21 -0.93
N THR A 44 19.21 -2.17 -0.18
CA THR A 44 18.26 -1.32 0.55
C THR A 44 17.34 -0.54 -0.41
N SER A 45 17.91 0.02 -1.48
CA SER A 45 17.16 0.72 -2.51
C SER A 45 16.17 -0.22 -3.21
N GLN A 46 16.58 -1.44 -3.54
CA GLN A 46 15.71 -2.45 -4.15
C GLN A 46 14.53 -2.82 -3.24
N ARG A 47 14.77 -3.03 -1.94
CA ARG A 47 13.71 -3.31 -0.96
C ARG A 47 12.69 -2.18 -0.87
N ILE A 48 13.16 -0.92 -0.82
CA ILE A 48 12.28 0.26 -0.82
C ILE A 48 11.44 0.31 -2.10
N GLN A 49 12.05 0.10 -3.26
CA GLN A 49 11.34 0.13 -4.54
C GLN A 49 10.29 -0.98 -4.64
N LEU A 50 10.60 -2.20 -4.20
CA LEU A 50 9.65 -3.31 -4.15
C LEU A 50 8.48 -3.01 -3.20
N ALA A 51 8.76 -2.46 -2.02
CA ALA A 51 7.72 -2.08 -1.06
C ALA A 51 6.82 -0.96 -1.61
N LEU A 52 7.41 0.09 -2.19
CA LEU A 52 6.67 1.17 -2.84
C LEU A 52 5.82 0.66 -4.00
N GLU A 53 6.31 -0.31 -4.78
CA GLU A 53 5.54 -0.93 -5.86
C GLU A 53 4.36 -1.75 -5.33
N GLN A 54 4.56 -2.53 -4.26
CA GLN A 54 3.47 -3.27 -3.61
C GLN A 54 2.40 -2.32 -3.06
N ILE A 55 2.81 -1.25 -2.39
CA ILE A 55 1.91 -0.21 -1.88
C ILE A 55 1.18 0.45 -3.06
N ALA A 56 1.90 0.85 -4.10
CA ALA A 56 1.32 1.53 -5.25
C ALA A 56 0.27 0.67 -5.96
N ARG A 57 0.53 -0.64 -6.11
CA ARG A 57 -0.44 -1.57 -6.70
C ARG A 57 -1.70 -1.71 -5.85
N ARG A 58 -1.60 -1.70 -4.51
CA ARG A 58 -2.80 -1.72 -3.64
C ARG A 58 -3.55 -0.39 -3.72
N LEU A 59 -2.82 0.72 -3.73
CA LEU A 59 -3.39 2.06 -3.79
C LEU A 59 -4.01 2.39 -5.17
N SER A 60 -3.57 1.76 -6.26
CA SER A 60 -4.23 1.89 -7.57
C SER A 60 -5.62 1.26 -7.61
N TYR A 61 -5.91 0.33 -6.70
CA TYR A 61 -7.24 -0.27 -6.54
C TYR A 61 -8.05 0.40 -5.42
N ARG A 62 -7.75 1.67 -5.11
CA ARG A 62 -8.55 2.48 -4.20
C ARG A 62 -9.86 2.91 -4.85
N VAL A 63 -10.87 3.08 -4.02
CA VAL A 63 -12.04 3.88 -4.37
C VAL A 63 -11.59 5.34 -4.44
N LEU A 64 -11.88 6.01 -5.56
CA LEU A 64 -11.55 7.42 -5.75
C LEU A 64 -12.12 8.26 -4.62
N ASP A 65 -11.39 9.29 -4.20
CA ASP A 65 -11.71 10.20 -3.09
C ASP A 65 -11.79 9.58 -1.69
N SER A 66 -11.75 8.25 -1.54
CA SER A 66 -11.73 7.60 -0.22
C SER A 66 -10.41 7.72 0.54
N ALA A 67 -9.35 8.25 -0.08
CA ALA A 67 -8.06 8.39 0.59
C ALA A 67 -8.10 9.54 1.62
N ILE A 68 -7.70 9.25 2.84
CA ILE A 68 -7.63 10.19 3.98
C ILE A 68 -6.32 10.04 4.74
N ALA A 69 -5.97 11.05 5.53
CA ALA A 69 -4.84 10.99 6.45
C ALA A 69 -5.34 10.94 7.90
N ARG A 70 -4.68 10.14 8.74
CA ARG A 70 -4.94 10.02 10.18
C ARG A 70 -3.70 10.33 11.00
N GLN A 71 -3.93 10.70 12.25
CA GLN A 71 -2.87 10.80 13.25
C GLN A 71 -2.70 9.44 13.94
N SER A 72 -1.47 8.92 13.98
CA SER A 72 -1.16 7.70 14.74
C SER A 72 -1.44 7.84 16.24
N SER A 73 -1.27 9.04 16.81
CA SER A 73 -1.50 9.34 18.22
C SER A 73 -2.97 9.46 18.61
N ASN A 74 -3.83 9.87 17.68
CA ASN A 74 -5.28 9.97 17.87
C ASN A 74 -6.00 9.47 16.60
N PRO A 75 -6.31 8.16 16.53
CA PRO A 75 -6.93 7.54 15.35
C PRO A 75 -8.28 8.13 14.96
N SER A 76 -8.96 8.83 15.87
CA SER A 76 -10.22 9.53 15.60
C SER A 76 -10.04 10.80 14.78
N ASN A 77 -8.85 11.39 14.77
CA ASN A 77 -8.57 12.61 14.04
C ASN A 77 -8.19 12.28 12.58
N THR A 78 -9.04 12.75 11.65
CA THR A 78 -8.94 12.49 10.22
C THR A 78 -8.98 13.80 9.44
N ILE A 79 -8.25 13.84 8.34
CA ILE A 79 -8.25 14.95 7.40
C ILE A 79 -8.19 14.43 5.97
N THR A 80 -8.57 15.27 5.03
CA THR A 80 -8.34 15.02 3.60
C THR A 80 -6.87 15.25 3.27
N LEU A 81 -6.38 14.60 2.20
CA LEU A 81 -4.96 14.71 1.82
C LEU A 81 -4.56 16.08 1.23
N GLU A 82 -5.52 16.95 0.92
CA GLU A 82 -5.25 18.25 0.28
C GLU A 82 -4.59 19.24 1.24
N THR A 83 -4.95 19.16 2.52
CA THR A 83 -4.37 19.95 3.59
C THR A 83 -3.69 18.99 4.57
N LEU A 84 -2.40 18.68 4.39
CA LEU A 84 -1.70 17.64 5.15
C LEU A 84 -0.66 18.24 6.12
N PRO A 85 -1.00 18.48 7.40
CA PRO A 85 -0.06 18.92 8.42
C PRO A 85 0.95 17.83 8.78
N PRO A 86 2.08 18.17 9.41
CA PRO A 86 3.15 17.22 9.71
C PRO A 86 2.76 16.05 10.64
N ASN A 87 1.68 16.21 11.41
CA ASN A 87 1.29 15.25 12.45
C ASN A 87 0.37 14.12 11.95
N TYR A 88 0.08 14.08 10.65
CA TYR A 88 -0.75 13.06 10.02
C TYR A 88 0.14 12.13 9.20
N ASP A 89 0.48 11.00 9.80
CA ASP A 89 1.48 10.04 9.34
C ASP A 89 0.87 8.72 8.85
N VAL A 90 -0.44 8.54 9.02
CA VAL A 90 -1.17 7.36 8.56
C VAL A 90 -1.94 7.68 7.28
N LEU A 91 -1.63 6.95 6.20
CA LEU A 91 -2.41 7.00 4.96
C LEU A 91 -3.45 5.89 4.97
N GLU A 92 -4.73 6.24 4.84
CA GLU A 92 -5.84 5.28 4.85
C GLU A 92 -6.73 5.45 3.61
N TRP A 93 -7.25 4.34 3.06
CA TRP A 93 -8.17 4.35 1.91
C TRP A 93 -9.07 3.12 1.90
N ILE A 94 -10.18 3.20 1.17
CA ILE A 94 -11.04 2.04 0.90
C ILE A 94 -10.59 1.40 -0.41
N GLY A 95 -10.35 0.08 -0.40
CA GLY A 95 -10.03 -0.67 -1.62
C GLY A 95 -11.27 -1.37 -2.17
N TYR A 96 -11.40 -1.38 -3.50
CA TYR A 96 -12.39 -2.22 -4.15
C TYR A 96 -11.82 -3.62 -4.41
N ALA A 97 -12.70 -4.61 -4.52
CA ALA A 97 -12.37 -6.01 -4.79
C ALA A 97 -11.90 -6.16 -6.25
N HIS A 98 -10.71 -5.69 -6.58
CA HIS A 98 -10.19 -5.78 -7.94
C HIS A 98 -10.00 -7.23 -8.41
N GLU A 99 -9.75 -8.15 -7.47
CA GLU A 99 -9.62 -9.58 -7.71
C GLU A 99 -10.94 -10.17 -8.23
N ALA A 100 -12.06 -9.80 -7.60
CA ALA A 100 -13.39 -10.26 -8.00
C ALA A 100 -13.88 -9.62 -9.31
N LEU A 101 -13.32 -8.46 -9.70
CA LEU A 101 -13.63 -7.80 -10.97
C LEU A 101 -12.97 -8.49 -12.17
N ARG A 102 -11.81 -9.13 -12.00
CA ARG A 102 -11.09 -9.78 -13.10
C ARG A 102 -11.77 -11.05 -13.62
N GLY A 103 -12.56 -11.69 -12.78
CA GLY A 103 -13.36 -12.86 -13.18
C GLY A 103 -12.57 -14.14 -13.39
N ASP A 104 -13.30 -15.14 -13.90
CA ASP A 104 -12.79 -16.45 -14.29
C ASP A 104 -13.18 -16.75 -15.74
N VAL A 105 -12.44 -17.64 -16.40
CA VAL A 105 -12.75 -18.12 -17.75
C VAL A 105 -13.71 -19.29 -17.64
N ALA A 106 -14.99 -19.04 -17.90
CA ALA A 106 -16.01 -20.08 -17.96
C ALA A 106 -16.39 -20.34 -19.42
N GLY A 107 -15.98 -21.49 -19.95
CA GLY A 107 -16.43 -21.96 -21.28
C GLY A 107 -16.06 -21.04 -22.46
N GLY A 108 -14.93 -20.34 -22.38
CA GLY A 108 -14.41 -19.50 -23.47
C GLY A 108 -14.68 -18.00 -23.33
N TYR A 109 -15.51 -17.58 -22.37
CA TYR A 109 -15.73 -16.17 -22.03
C TYR A 109 -15.28 -15.89 -20.59
N SER A 110 -14.61 -14.75 -20.37
CA SER A 110 -14.28 -14.29 -19.02
C SER A 110 -15.51 -13.60 -18.42
N ILE A 111 -16.06 -14.17 -17.35
CA ILE A 111 -17.19 -13.58 -16.63
C ILE A 111 -16.66 -13.06 -15.29
N PRO A 112 -16.80 -11.75 -15.01
CA PRO A 112 -16.35 -11.18 -13.76
C PRO A 112 -17.20 -11.65 -12.58
N GLY A 113 -16.60 -11.77 -11.39
CA GLY A 113 -17.36 -12.06 -10.17
C GLY A 113 -18.38 -10.95 -9.89
N TYR A 114 -18.01 -9.69 -10.15
CA TYR A 114 -18.98 -8.61 -10.31
C TYR A 114 -18.58 -7.74 -11.49
N SER A 115 -19.56 -7.28 -12.26
CA SER A 115 -19.31 -6.52 -13.49
C SER A 115 -18.88 -5.07 -13.24
N GLY A 116 -19.27 -4.49 -12.10
CA GLY A 116 -19.11 -3.06 -11.82
C GLY A 116 -20.12 -2.16 -12.54
N PHE A 117 -21.10 -2.78 -13.22
CA PHE A 117 -22.23 -2.12 -13.88
C PHE A 117 -23.55 -2.67 -13.33
N CYS A 118 -24.51 -1.79 -13.05
CA CYS A 118 -25.86 -2.17 -12.68
C CYS A 118 -26.87 -1.71 -13.73
N ASP A 119 -27.92 -2.49 -13.88
CA ASP A 119 -29.11 -2.08 -14.61
C ASP A 119 -29.92 -1.12 -13.72
N ILE A 120 -29.89 0.17 -14.04
CA ILE A 120 -30.58 1.20 -13.28
C ILE A 120 -32.11 1.00 -13.30
N GLN A 121 -32.67 0.49 -14.40
CA GLN A 121 -34.13 0.32 -14.54
C GLN A 121 -34.64 -0.87 -13.73
N ALA A 122 -33.83 -1.92 -13.62
CA ALA A 122 -34.14 -3.09 -12.80
C ALA A 122 -33.75 -2.93 -11.32
N SER A 123 -32.93 -1.93 -11.00
CA SER A 123 -32.49 -1.60 -9.63
C SER A 123 -33.45 -0.63 -8.94
N ASP A 124 -33.49 -0.67 -7.62
CA ASP A 124 -34.28 0.24 -6.79
C ASP A 124 -33.57 0.53 -5.45
N LYS A 125 -34.21 1.29 -4.55
CA LYS A 125 -33.62 1.66 -3.25
C LYS A 125 -33.33 0.48 -2.31
N SER A 126 -33.86 -0.70 -2.60
CA SER A 126 -33.68 -1.93 -1.83
C SER A 126 -32.71 -2.92 -2.48
N LYS A 127 -32.58 -2.91 -3.81
CA LYS A 127 -31.74 -3.86 -4.55
C LYS A 127 -30.99 -3.24 -5.72
N LEU A 128 -29.80 -3.77 -5.97
CA LEU A 128 -28.98 -3.49 -7.13
C LEU A 128 -28.95 -4.72 -8.04
N VAL A 129 -29.43 -4.57 -9.26
CA VAL A 129 -29.43 -5.62 -10.28
C VAL A 129 -28.21 -5.42 -11.19
N THR A 130 -27.38 -6.44 -11.29
CA THR A 130 -26.15 -6.47 -12.08
C THR A 130 -26.10 -7.75 -12.93
N PRO A 131 -26.78 -7.77 -14.09
CA PRO A 131 -26.98 -8.99 -14.89
C PRO A 131 -25.67 -9.64 -15.37
N GLY A 132 -24.61 -8.86 -15.55
CA GLY A 132 -23.29 -9.34 -15.98
C GLY A 132 -22.41 -9.91 -14.86
N SER A 133 -22.91 -9.98 -13.63
CA SER A 133 -22.14 -10.46 -12.47
C SER A 133 -22.34 -11.95 -12.19
N ARG A 134 -21.32 -12.58 -11.63
CA ARG A 134 -21.39 -13.88 -10.96
C ARG A 134 -21.05 -13.75 -9.49
N LEU A 135 -22.02 -13.25 -8.72
CA LEU A 135 -21.80 -12.87 -7.33
C LEU A 135 -21.47 -14.08 -6.42
N ASP A 136 -21.83 -15.30 -6.80
CA ASP A 136 -21.35 -16.53 -6.18
C ASP A 136 -19.82 -16.65 -6.24
N PHE A 137 -19.23 -16.27 -7.38
CA PHE A 137 -17.79 -16.29 -7.58
C PHE A 137 -17.11 -15.12 -6.84
N ALA A 138 -17.68 -13.91 -6.91
CA ALA A 138 -17.20 -12.78 -6.12
C ALA A 138 -17.17 -13.10 -4.63
N LYS A 139 -18.21 -13.77 -4.12
CA LYS A 139 -18.26 -14.24 -2.74
C LYS A 139 -17.06 -15.10 -2.39
N ASN A 140 -16.78 -16.13 -3.18
CA ASN A 140 -15.70 -17.08 -2.90
C ASN A 140 -14.33 -16.38 -2.90
N ILE A 141 -14.11 -15.45 -3.83
CA ILE A 141 -12.89 -14.62 -3.85
C ILE A 141 -12.82 -13.76 -2.59
N ILE A 142 -13.85 -12.98 -2.29
CA ILE A 142 -13.84 -12.08 -1.12
C ILE A 142 -13.62 -12.87 0.17
N LEU A 143 -14.29 -14.02 0.34
CA LEU A 143 -14.09 -14.94 1.46
C LEU A 143 -12.63 -15.38 1.56
N ALA A 144 -12.02 -15.84 0.46
CA ALA A 144 -10.64 -16.31 0.45
C ALA A 144 -9.61 -15.21 0.81
N PHE A 145 -9.86 -13.97 0.38
CA PHE A 145 -8.95 -12.83 0.64
C PHE A 145 -9.20 -12.13 1.97
N SER A 146 -10.35 -12.37 2.61
CA SER A 146 -10.71 -11.78 3.91
C SER A 146 -10.10 -12.48 5.13
N GLY A 147 -9.20 -13.45 4.94
CA GLY A 147 -8.32 -13.97 6.00
C GLY A 147 -9.01 -14.30 7.32
N ASN A 148 -8.50 -13.75 8.43
CA ASN A 148 -8.94 -14.06 9.79
C ASN A 148 -10.32 -13.47 10.16
N ARG A 149 -10.77 -12.43 9.44
CA ARG A 149 -12.06 -11.76 9.66
C ARG A 149 -12.94 -11.94 8.42
N PRO A 150 -13.45 -13.16 8.16
CA PRO A 150 -14.05 -13.50 6.89
C PRO A 150 -15.23 -12.58 6.53
N VAL A 151 -15.24 -12.10 5.28
CA VAL A 151 -16.33 -11.31 4.72
C VAL A 151 -17.17 -12.22 3.85
N ASN A 152 -18.38 -12.53 4.32
CA ASN A 152 -19.35 -13.32 3.56
C ASN A 152 -20.47 -12.46 3.02
N ILE A 153 -20.45 -12.16 1.73
CA ILE A 153 -21.48 -11.34 1.10
C ILE A 153 -22.87 -12.00 1.07
N ASP A 154 -23.06 -13.27 1.45
CA ASP A 154 -24.40 -13.88 1.54
C ASP A 154 -25.20 -13.43 2.77
N ASN A 155 -24.53 -13.01 3.85
CA ASN A 155 -25.20 -12.72 5.11
C ASN A 155 -25.45 -11.22 5.25
N SER A 156 -26.67 -10.86 5.67
CA SER A 156 -26.93 -9.51 6.19
C SER A 156 -26.04 -9.25 7.40
N ASN A 157 -25.53 -8.02 7.53
CA ASN A 157 -24.48 -7.58 8.43
C ASN A 157 -23.06 -8.08 8.08
N ASN A 158 -22.80 -8.70 6.92
CA ASN A 158 -21.45 -9.07 6.50
C ASN A 158 -20.92 -8.25 5.31
N GLY A 159 -20.46 -7.06 5.66
CA GLY A 159 -19.07 -6.64 5.44
C GLY A 159 -18.73 -6.04 4.09
N ALA A 160 -19.41 -6.42 3.00
CA ALA A 160 -19.19 -5.77 1.71
C ALA A 160 -20.11 -4.56 1.55
N ALA A 161 -19.65 -3.60 0.75
CA ALA A 161 -20.40 -2.42 0.40
C ALA A 161 -20.24 -2.09 -1.08
N VAL A 162 -21.31 -1.54 -1.64
CA VAL A 162 -21.31 -0.92 -2.96
C VAL A 162 -21.02 0.56 -2.80
N ILE A 163 -20.13 1.08 -3.63
CA ILE A 163 -19.82 2.50 -3.73
C ILE A 163 -20.00 2.92 -5.18
N PHE A 164 -20.91 3.85 -5.44
CA PHE A 164 -21.20 4.30 -6.80
C PHE A 164 -20.11 5.25 -7.32
N LYS A 165 -19.79 5.13 -8.61
CA LYS A 165 -18.83 6.02 -9.28
C LYS A 165 -19.54 7.24 -9.84
N GLY A 166 -18.82 8.36 -9.92
CA GLY A 166 -19.33 9.59 -10.53
C GLY A 166 -20.42 10.28 -9.71
N VAL A 167 -20.68 9.83 -8.48
CA VAL A 167 -21.50 10.55 -7.52
C VAL A 167 -20.65 11.69 -6.94
N TYR A 168 -21.22 12.89 -6.91
CA TYR A 168 -20.56 14.05 -6.32
C TYR A 168 -20.46 13.89 -4.80
N ILE A 169 -19.26 14.14 -4.26
CA ILE A 169 -18.93 14.00 -2.84
C ILE A 169 -18.40 15.35 -2.36
N ASP A 170 -19.16 16.02 -1.49
CA ASP A 170 -18.76 17.31 -0.90
C ASP A 170 -17.59 17.14 0.09
N ASP A 171 -17.74 16.21 1.03
CA ASP A 171 -16.73 15.90 2.03
C ASP A 171 -16.46 14.39 2.07
N PRO A 172 -15.28 13.94 1.61
CA PRO A 172 -14.93 12.53 1.61
C PRO A 172 -14.95 11.87 2.99
N ILE A 173 -14.61 12.60 4.06
CA ILE A 173 -14.56 12.03 5.40
C ILE A 173 -15.98 11.67 5.85
N SER A 174 -16.91 12.63 5.78
CA SER A 174 -18.30 12.35 6.11
C SER A 174 -18.93 11.31 5.18
N ALA A 175 -18.53 11.27 3.92
CA ALA A 175 -19.07 10.34 2.93
C ALA A 175 -18.69 8.87 3.17
N PHE A 176 -17.44 8.60 3.57
CA PHE A 176 -16.88 7.25 3.65
C PHE A 176 -16.60 6.76 5.09
N TYR A 177 -16.33 7.66 6.03
CA TYR A 177 -15.77 7.34 7.35
C TYR A 177 -16.63 7.78 8.53
N THR A 178 -17.69 8.56 8.31
CA THR A 178 -18.60 9.02 9.37
C THR A 178 -20.02 8.55 9.10
N SER A 179 -20.67 7.96 10.11
CA SER A 179 -22.09 7.61 10.05
C SER A 179 -22.92 8.86 9.71
N PRO A 180 -23.82 8.81 8.70
CA PRO A 180 -24.46 7.62 8.13
C PRO A 180 -23.80 7.03 6.86
N TYR A 181 -22.57 7.42 6.52
CA TYR A 181 -21.80 6.92 5.36
C TYR A 181 -22.54 7.06 4.01
N PRO A 182 -22.94 8.27 3.59
CA PRO A 182 -23.84 8.48 2.46
C PRO A 182 -23.33 7.96 1.11
N ALA A 183 -22.01 7.75 0.94
CA ALA A 183 -21.43 7.20 -0.29
C ALA A 183 -21.18 5.68 -0.24
N VAL A 184 -21.42 5.04 0.91
CA VAL A 184 -21.15 3.61 1.13
C VAL A 184 -22.47 2.89 1.40
N HIS A 185 -22.80 1.91 0.57
CA HIS A 185 -24.04 1.16 0.68
C HIS A 185 -23.74 -0.30 1.04
N PRO A 186 -23.84 -0.69 2.31
CA PRO A 186 -23.68 -2.09 2.71
C PRO A 186 -24.68 -2.99 1.97
N VAL A 187 -24.20 -4.13 1.50
CA VAL A 187 -24.99 -5.07 0.68
C VAL A 187 -24.77 -6.51 1.08
N HIS A 188 -25.77 -7.34 0.79
CA HIS A 188 -25.65 -8.79 0.75
C HIS A 188 -26.20 -9.35 -0.58
N ARG A 189 -25.78 -10.55 -0.95
CA ARG A 189 -26.14 -11.23 -2.19
C ARG A 189 -27.50 -11.89 -2.02
N LEU A 190 -28.46 -11.53 -2.88
CA LEU A 190 -29.75 -12.21 -2.96
C LEU A 190 -29.68 -13.39 -3.93
N ASN A 191 -29.01 -13.19 -5.07
CA ASN A 191 -28.77 -14.21 -6.08
C ASN A 191 -27.50 -13.85 -6.88
N ASN A 192 -27.18 -14.58 -7.96
CA ASN A 192 -25.92 -14.35 -8.69
C ASN A 192 -25.83 -12.99 -9.41
N THR A 193 -26.95 -12.32 -9.63
CA THR A 193 -27.04 -11.06 -10.38
C THR A 193 -27.68 -9.93 -9.59
N THR A 194 -27.98 -10.13 -8.29
CA THR A 194 -28.68 -9.14 -7.47
C THR A 194 -28.04 -9.03 -6.09
N LEU A 195 -27.67 -7.80 -5.74
CA LEU A 195 -27.28 -7.40 -4.38
C LEU A 195 -28.48 -6.70 -3.73
N GLN A 196 -28.71 -6.93 -2.45
CA GLN A 196 -29.72 -6.27 -1.64
C GLN A 196 -29.02 -5.31 -0.66
N PHE A 197 -29.49 -4.07 -0.61
CA PHE A 197 -28.99 -3.07 0.33
C PHE A 197 -29.47 -3.40 1.74
N GLU A 198 -28.56 -3.32 2.72
CA GLU A 198 -28.90 -3.56 4.14
C GLU A 198 -29.72 -2.41 4.74
N ASN A 199 -29.54 -1.19 4.23
CA ASN A 199 -30.32 -0.01 4.60
C ASN A 199 -30.96 0.57 3.34
N THR A 200 -32.28 0.82 3.38
CA THR A 200 -33.06 1.41 2.27
C THR A 200 -32.79 2.90 2.02
N ASN A 201 -31.63 3.39 2.44
CA ASN A 201 -31.21 4.79 2.37
C ASN A 201 -30.32 5.09 1.16
N ALA A 202 -30.21 4.19 0.18
CA ALA A 202 -29.53 4.49 -1.08
C ALA A 202 -30.25 5.65 -1.79
N LYS A 203 -29.71 6.86 -1.63
CA LYS A 203 -30.32 8.10 -2.15
C LYS A 203 -30.11 8.24 -3.66
N THR A 204 -29.03 7.66 -4.18
CA THR A 204 -28.62 7.79 -5.57
C THR A 204 -28.01 6.47 -6.04
N ILE A 205 -28.55 5.89 -7.10
CA ILE A 205 -27.99 4.74 -7.80
C ILE A 205 -27.36 5.26 -9.08
N ALA A 206 -26.10 4.91 -9.32
CA ALA A 206 -25.40 5.19 -10.57
C ALA A 206 -25.08 3.88 -11.29
N GLU A 207 -24.96 3.93 -12.61
CA GLU A 207 -24.69 2.74 -13.43
C GLU A 207 -23.40 2.03 -13.03
N HIS A 208 -22.35 2.81 -12.79
CA HIS A 208 -21.04 2.29 -12.42
C HIS A 208 -20.89 2.21 -10.90
N TYR A 209 -20.35 1.10 -10.42
CA TYR A 209 -20.06 0.91 -9.00
C TYR A 209 -18.78 0.13 -8.73
N TYR A 210 -18.27 0.28 -7.51
CA TYR A 210 -17.23 -0.53 -6.91
C TYR A 210 -17.84 -1.45 -5.87
N LEU A 211 -17.38 -2.69 -5.81
CA LEU A 211 -17.64 -3.59 -4.69
C LEU A 211 -16.43 -3.54 -3.75
N ALA A 212 -16.61 -3.06 -2.52
CA ALA A 212 -15.56 -2.94 -1.51
C ALA A 212 -15.84 -3.90 -0.34
N TYR A 213 -14.79 -4.48 0.24
CA TYR A 213 -14.90 -5.37 1.41
C TYR A 213 -13.88 -5.05 2.51
N SER A 214 -12.89 -4.21 2.21
CA SER A 214 -11.80 -3.87 3.12
C SER A 214 -11.30 -2.45 2.87
N ALA A 215 -10.98 -1.76 3.96
CA ALA A 215 -10.09 -0.61 3.94
C ALA A 215 -8.64 -1.03 4.22
N TYR A 216 -7.71 -0.12 3.94
CA TYR A 216 -6.28 -0.30 4.08
C TYR A 216 -5.68 0.94 4.74
N ALA A 217 -4.71 0.75 5.62
CA ALA A 217 -3.93 1.84 6.19
C ALA A 217 -2.44 1.51 6.24
N LEU A 218 -1.60 2.51 5.96
CA LEU A 218 -0.15 2.44 6.12
C LEU A 218 0.22 3.24 7.36
N VAL A 219 0.76 2.55 8.36
CA VAL A 219 1.06 3.13 9.67
C VAL A 219 2.55 2.96 9.97
N PRO A 220 3.31 4.05 10.20
CA PRO A 220 4.66 3.96 10.75
C PRO A 220 4.57 3.66 12.26
N VAL A 221 4.76 2.39 12.64
CA VAL A 221 4.72 1.95 14.04
C VAL A 221 6.10 2.13 14.65
N GLN A 222 6.20 2.88 15.75
CA GLN A 222 7.49 3.13 16.39
C GLN A 222 8.09 1.84 16.98
N ASN A 223 9.35 1.57 16.64
CA ASN A 223 10.13 0.46 17.18
C ASN A 223 11.14 0.96 18.23
N SER A 224 11.88 2.03 17.91
CA SER A 224 12.77 2.71 18.85
C SER A 224 12.85 4.22 18.55
N SER A 225 13.74 4.96 19.21
CA SER A 225 13.87 6.41 18.99
C SER A 225 14.32 6.70 17.55
N ASN A 226 13.47 7.37 16.77
CA ASN A 226 13.66 7.64 15.34
C ASN A 226 13.80 6.39 14.44
N ASP A 227 13.22 5.25 14.86
CA ASP A 227 13.16 4.01 14.07
C ASP A 227 11.73 3.47 14.06
N TYR A 228 11.16 3.33 12.86
CA TYR A 228 9.77 2.92 12.69
C TYR A 228 9.68 1.71 11.77
N ASN A 229 8.62 0.92 11.95
CA ASN A 229 8.26 -0.18 11.08
C ASN A 229 7.01 0.21 10.29
N LEU A 230 7.10 0.21 8.96
CA LEU A 230 5.93 0.47 8.13
C LEU A 230 5.04 -0.76 8.11
N THR A 231 3.86 -0.65 8.69
CA THR A 231 2.89 -1.74 8.82
C THR A 231 1.66 -1.45 7.98
N LEU A 232 1.24 -2.43 7.18
CA LEU A 232 -0.03 -2.41 6.45
C LEU A 232 -1.11 -2.99 7.35
N TYR A 233 -2.13 -2.20 7.64
CA TYR A 233 -3.39 -2.65 8.22
C TYR A 233 -4.41 -2.88 7.11
N TYR A 234 -5.17 -3.96 7.21
CA TYR A 234 -6.17 -4.37 6.23
C TYR A 234 -7.31 -5.14 6.90
N ASN A 235 -8.32 -5.53 6.14
CA ASN A 235 -9.45 -6.34 6.60
C ASN A 235 -10.33 -5.69 7.69
N TYR A 236 -10.46 -4.37 7.66
CA TYR A 236 -11.40 -3.61 8.48
C TYR A 236 -12.35 -2.78 7.62
N ARG A 237 -13.50 -2.41 8.19
CA ARG A 237 -14.63 -1.83 7.46
C ARG A 237 -15.10 -0.53 8.12
N PRO A 238 -14.66 0.64 7.63
CA PRO A 238 -15.05 1.94 8.17
C PRO A 238 -16.56 2.15 8.30
N TRP A 239 -17.33 1.68 7.31
CA TRP A 239 -18.80 1.76 7.30
C TRP A 239 -19.49 0.89 8.36
N LYS A 240 -18.73 0.10 9.14
CA LYS A 240 -19.22 -0.61 10.33
C LYS A 240 -18.75 0.03 11.63
N GLY A 241 -18.20 1.25 11.57
CA GLY A 241 -17.60 1.94 12.71
C GLY A 241 -16.24 1.40 13.12
N GLU A 242 -15.59 0.60 12.27
CA GLU A 242 -14.24 0.08 12.51
C GLU A 242 -13.19 1.10 12.08
N ASN A 243 -12.02 1.07 12.70
CA ASN A 243 -10.83 1.77 12.23
C ASN A 243 -9.68 0.78 11.96
N TYR A 244 -8.53 1.29 11.52
CA TYR A 244 -7.40 0.44 11.17
C TYR A 244 -6.91 -0.44 12.33
N LEU A 245 -7.10 -0.05 13.60
CA LEU A 245 -6.71 -0.85 14.77
C LEU A 245 -7.54 -2.13 14.91
N ASN A 246 -8.73 -2.18 14.31
CA ASN A 246 -9.56 -3.39 14.29
C ASN A 246 -9.13 -4.40 13.21
N GLY A 247 -8.28 -3.98 12.27
CA GLY A 247 -7.86 -4.79 11.12
C GLY A 247 -6.78 -5.83 11.43
N ASP A 248 -6.58 -6.75 10.50
CA ASP A 248 -5.37 -7.55 10.42
C ASP A 248 -4.19 -6.64 10.01
N HIS A 249 -2.97 -7.03 10.34
CA HIS A 249 -1.78 -6.24 10.00
C HIS A 249 -0.61 -7.10 9.53
N ALA A 250 0.24 -6.51 8.69
CA ALA A 250 1.45 -7.14 8.19
C ALA A 250 2.58 -6.12 8.09
N LEU A 251 3.77 -6.51 8.54
CA LEU A 251 4.99 -5.70 8.38
C LEU A 251 5.37 -5.62 6.89
N LEU A 252 5.45 -4.41 6.34
CA LEU A 252 5.90 -4.19 4.97
C LEU A 252 7.41 -3.92 4.91
N VAL A 253 7.87 -2.94 5.68
CA VAL A 253 9.27 -2.50 5.66
C VAL A 253 9.71 -2.22 7.09
N PRO A 254 10.69 -2.98 7.61
CA PRO A 254 11.28 -2.65 8.90
C PRO A 254 12.27 -1.49 8.78
N HIS A 255 12.53 -0.83 9.90
CA HIS A 255 13.59 0.17 10.07
C HIS A 255 13.54 1.35 9.09
N ILE A 256 12.37 1.97 8.96
CA ILE A 256 12.16 3.18 8.17
C ILE A 256 12.48 4.42 9.02
N SER A 257 13.12 5.41 8.42
CA SER A 257 13.38 6.72 9.03
C SER A 257 12.22 7.68 8.82
N SER A 258 11.54 7.59 7.67
CA SER A 258 10.34 8.37 7.40
C SER A 258 9.46 7.73 6.33
N PHE A 259 8.15 7.92 6.51
CA PHE A 259 7.13 7.68 5.49
C PHE A 259 6.35 8.98 5.32
N ARG A 260 6.29 9.48 4.08
CA ARG A 260 5.58 10.72 3.75
C ARG A 260 4.70 10.48 2.54
N PHE A 261 3.57 11.15 2.52
CA PHE A 261 2.65 11.12 1.40
C PHE A 261 2.00 12.48 1.21
N ARG A 262 1.58 12.77 -0.01
CA ARG A 262 0.78 13.95 -0.33
C ARG A 262 -0.10 13.66 -1.53
N LYS A 263 -1.28 14.30 -1.59
CA LYS A 263 -2.13 14.30 -2.78
C LYS A 263 -1.79 15.52 -3.62
N VAL A 264 -1.59 15.31 -4.92
CA VAL A 264 -1.46 16.36 -5.92
C VAL A 264 -2.51 16.06 -6.99
N ASP A 265 -3.55 16.88 -7.03
CA ASP A 265 -4.76 16.65 -7.83
C ASP A 265 -5.37 15.26 -7.60
N LYS A 266 -5.32 14.37 -8.59
CA LYS A 266 -5.85 13.00 -8.51
C LYS A 266 -4.78 11.97 -8.11
N SER A 267 -3.52 12.38 -8.06
CA SER A 267 -2.39 11.51 -7.79
C SER A 267 -1.98 11.56 -6.32
N ILE A 268 -1.46 10.43 -5.81
CA ILE A 268 -0.86 10.34 -4.48
C ILE A 268 0.63 10.06 -4.67
N GLU A 269 1.45 10.96 -4.15
CA GLU A 269 2.90 10.76 -4.09
C GLU A 269 3.26 10.13 -2.76
N LEU A 270 4.11 9.10 -2.83
CA LEU A 270 4.64 8.37 -1.69
C LEU A 270 6.15 8.56 -1.64
N GLN A 271 6.68 8.78 -0.44
CA GLN A 271 8.11 8.79 -0.16
C GLN A 271 8.38 7.89 1.04
N LEU A 272 9.35 6.99 0.86
CA LEU A 272 9.79 6.07 1.90
C LEU A 272 11.31 6.19 2.04
N CYS A 273 11.78 6.43 3.27
CA CYS A 273 13.20 6.50 3.59
C CYS A 273 13.54 5.49 4.68
N THR A 274 14.72 4.90 4.58
CA THR A 274 15.31 4.02 5.60
C THR A 274 16.72 4.48 5.90
N LYS A 275 17.11 4.35 7.17
CA LYS A 275 18.46 4.63 7.63
C LYS A 275 19.16 3.32 7.90
N LYS A 276 20.23 3.04 7.16
CA LYS A 276 21.03 1.83 7.33
C LYS A 276 22.43 2.19 7.82
N LYS A 277 22.83 1.63 8.95
CA LYS A 277 24.22 1.64 9.40
C LYS A 277 24.99 0.61 8.57
N ILE A 278 26.01 1.06 7.83
CA ILE A 278 26.78 0.19 6.92
C ILE A 278 28.16 -0.11 7.52
N SER A 279 28.75 0.85 8.23
CA SER A 279 29.95 0.66 9.05
C SER A 279 29.83 1.44 10.36
N ASP A 280 30.81 1.29 11.26
CA ASP A 280 30.84 2.05 12.52
C ASP A 280 30.96 3.57 12.31
N SER A 281 31.49 4.00 11.18
CA SER A 281 31.65 5.41 10.81
C SER A 281 30.67 5.90 9.74
N PHE A 282 29.91 5.01 9.09
CA PHE A 282 29.05 5.37 7.96
C PHE A 282 27.61 4.86 8.11
N SER A 283 26.67 5.80 8.17
CA SER A 283 25.23 5.55 8.03
C SER A 283 24.72 6.26 6.78
N ALA A 284 24.00 5.54 5.92
CA ALA A 284 23.33 6.11 4.75
C ALA A 284 21.82 6.17 4.99
N GLU A 285 21.21 7.29 4.61
CA GLU A 285 19.76 7.39 4.45
C GLU A 285 19.44 7.22 2.97
N ILE A 286 18.59 6.25 2.67
CA ILE A 286 18.21 5.89 1.31
C ILE A 286 16.71 6.10 1.20
N CYS A 287 16.30 6.89 0.21
CA CYS A 287 14.90 7.23 -0.03
C CYS A 287 14.44 6.77 -1.42
N GLY A 288 13.21 6.29 -1.51
CA GLY A 288 12.50 6.05 -2.74
C GLY A 288 11.23 6.90 -2.82
N LYS A 289 10.79 7.19 -4.05
CA LYS A 289 9.52 7.88 -4.31
C LYS A 289 8.72 7.13 -5.36
N LYS A 290 7.40 7.19 -5.24
CA LYS A 290 6.46 6.61 -6.22
C LYS A 290 5.21 7.46 -6.29
N VAL A 291 4.71 7.68 -7.51
CA VAL A 291 3.44 8.36 -7.75
C VAL A 291 2.41 7.33 -8.17
N VAL A 292 1.20 7.44 -7.63
CA VAL A 292 0.06 6.58 -7.92
C VAL A 292 -1.07 7.43 -8.45
N PHE A 293 -1.69 6.99 -9.54
CA PHE A 293 -2.82 7.67 -10.17
C PHE A 293 -4.15 7.05 -9.75
#